data_AF-A0A927T0A4-F1
#
_entry.id   AF-A0A927T0A4-F1
#
_cell.length_a   1.000
_cell.length_b   1.000
_cell.length_c   1.000
_cell.angle_alpha   90.00
_cell.angle_beta   90.00
_cell.angle_gamma   90.00
#
_symmetry.space_group_name_H-M   'P 1'
#
loop_
_entity.id
_entity.type
_entity.pdbx_description
1 polymer ?
#
loop_
_entity_poly.entity_id
_entity_poly.type
_entity_poly.pdbx_seq_one_letter_code
_entity_poly.pdbx_strand_id
1 'polypeptide(L)'
;MDISIDEKTKNLILNLVHNYKEIKNVENLYSTPSGYKYIIILTIFVDGNMSTFESHNLADSLEKDIMTLDNVADAIIHVNPI
;
A
#
# COMPACT_ATOMS: atom_id res chain seq x y z
N MET A 1 16.24 14.43 -6.33
CA MET A 1 15.52 13.64 -7.36
C MET A 1 14.63 12.69 -6.58
N ASP A 2 13.33 12.93 -6.59
CA ASP A 2 12.37 11.98 -6.04
C ASP A 2 12.41 10.75 -6.96
N ILE A 3 13.13 9.72 -6.52
CA ILE A 3 13.16 8.44 -7.24
C ILE A 3 11.85 7.76 -6.93
N SER A 4 10.85 8.13 -7.72
CA SER A 4 9.58 7.43 -7.75
C SER A 4 9.80 6.02 -8.30
N ILE A 5 9.13 5.07 -7.68
CA ILE A 5 9.08 3.70 -8.15
C ILE A 5 8.62 3.64 -9.61
N ASP A 6 9.13 2.65 -10.35
CA ASP A 6 8.76 2.48 -11.74
C ASP A 6 7.26 2.28 -11.92
N GLU A 7 6.75 2.71 -13.06
CA GLU A 7 5.33 2.71 -13.36
C GLU A 7 4.73 1.29 -13.37
N LYS A 8 5.54 0.26 -13.64
CA LYS A 8 5.08 -1.13 -13.62
C LYS A 8 4.78 -1.58 -12.19
N THR A 9 5.72 -1.35 -11.26
CA THR A 9 5.50 -1.70 -9.85
C THR A 9 4.41 -0.84 -9.23
N LYS A 10 4.30 0.44 -9.60
CA LYS A 10 3.16 1.29 -9.21
C LYS A 10 1.83 0.69 -9.66
N ASN A 11 1.71 0.26 -10.91
CA ASN A 11 0.50 -0.37 -11.44
C ASN A 11 0.21 -1.73 -10.79
N LEU A 12 1.24 -2.51 -10.47
CA LEU A 12 1.09 -3.76 -9.69
C LEU A 12 0.49 -3.50 -8.32
N ILE A 13 1.03 -2.52 -7.58
CA ILE A 13 0.51 -2.13 -6.26
C ILE A 13 -0.95 -1.65 -6.37
N LEU A 14 -1.26 -0.79 -7.35
CA LEU A 14 -2.63 -0.34 -7.60
C LEU A 14 -3.59 -1.51 -7.90
N ASN A 15 -3.16 -2.49 -8.69
CA ASN A 15 -3.96 -3.68 -8.97
C ASN A 15 -4.17 -4.55 -7.71
N LEU A 16 -3.14 -4.71 -6.88
CA LEU A 16 -3.27 -5.42 -5.60
C LEU A 16 -4.29 -4.73 -4.71
N VAL A 17 -4.19 -3.40 -4.54
CA VAL A 17 -5.18 -2.59 -3.81
C VAL A 17 -6.59 -2.79 -4.37
N HIS A 18 -6.77 -2.77 -5.69
CA HIS A 18 -8.09 -2.94 -6.32
C HIS A 18 -8.71 -4.33 -6.10
N ASN A 19 -7.93 -5.36 -5.76
CA ASN A 19 -8.49 -6.67 -5.40
C ASN A 19 -9.19 -6.66 -4.03
N TYR A 20 -8.84 -5.71 -3.15
CA TYR A 20 -9.46 -5.55 -1.85
C TYR A 20 -10.71 -4.68 -1.96
N LYS A 21 -11.89 -5.32 -1.99
CA LYS A 21 -13.19 -4.63 -2.09
C LYS A 21 -13.50 -3.69 -0.93
N GLU A 22 -12.85 -3.90 0.21
CA GLU A 22 -13.02 -3.12 1.43
C GLU A 22 -12.31 -1.76 1.35
N ILE A 23 -11.32 -1.63 0.45
CA ILE A 23 -10.63 -0.38 0.20
C ILE A 23 -11.51 0.48 -0.71
N LYS A 24 -12.03 1.56 -0.14
CA LYS A 24 -12.90 2.52 -0.85
C LYS A 24 -12.09 3.50 -1.70
N ASN A 25 -10.90 3.88 -1.24
CA ASN A 25 -10.03 4.80 -1.96
C ASN A 25 -8.55 4.58 -1.58
N VAL A 26 -7.64 5.00 -2.44
CA VAL A 26 -6.20 5.04 -2.16
C VAL A 26 -5.65 6.41 -2.49
N GLU A 27 -4.89 6.98 -1.57
CA GLU A 27 -4.19 8.25 -1.76
C GLU A 27 -2.74 8.16 -1.27
N ASN A 28 -1.96 9.20 -1.58
CA ASN A 28 -0.59 9.36 -1.11
C ASN A 28 0.28 8.12 -1.36
N LEU A 29 0.24 7.56 -2.57
CA LEU A 29 1.15 6.50 -2.97
C LEU A 29 2.49 7.12 -3.36
N TYR A 30 3.49 6.98 -2.50
CA TYR A 30 4.86 7.40 -2.76
C TYR A 30 5.85 6.30 -2.37
N SER A 31 7.07 6.43 -2.86
CA SER A 31 8.14 5.48 -2.62
C SER A 31 9.40 6.21 -2.20
N THR A 32 10.10 5.65 -1.22
CA THR A 32 11.41 6.14 -0.79
C THR A 32 12.47 5.11 -1.14
N PRO A 33 13.59 5.49 -1.78
CA PRO A 33 14.68 4.56 -2.04
C PRO A 33 15.34 4.13 -0.72
N SER A 34 15.55 2.83 -0.55
CA SER A 34 16.26 2.22 0.58
C SER A 34 17.29 1.22 0.03
N GLY A 35 18.52 1.70 -0.14
CA GLY A 35 19.58 0.94 -0.80
C GLY A 35 19.23 0.63 -2.26
N TYR A 36 19.12 -0.66 -2.59
CA TYR A 36 18.75 -1.15 -3.92
C TYR A 36 17.25 -1.39 -4.11
N LYS A 37 16.45 -1.16 -3.05
CA LYS A 37 15.02 -1.44 -3.00
C LYS A 37 14.22 -0.17 -2.70
N TYR A 38 12.90 -0.28 -2.74
CA TYR A 38 11.99 0.81 -2.41
C TYR A 38 11.18 0.50 -1.15
N ILE A 39 10.97 1.51 -0.32
CA ILE A 39 9.97 1.52 0.75
C ILE A 39 8.72 2.15 0.15
N ILE A 40 7.62 1.41 0.12
CA ILE A 40 6.34 1.88 -0.41
C ILE A 40 5.53 2.44 0.72
N ILE A 41 4.97 3.64 0.53
CA ILE A 41 4.11 4.27 1.52
C ILE A 41 2.83 4.65 0.81
N LEU A 42 1.69 4.21 1.37
CA LEU A 42 0.38 4.47 0.80
C LEU A 42 -0.65 4.67 1.90
N THR A 43 -1.71 5.41 1.58
CA THR A 43 -2.84 5.63 2.46
C THR A 43 -4.09 5.01 1.85
N ILE A 44 -4.72 4.08 2.57
CA ILE A 44 -5.98 3.45 2.16
C ILE A 44 -7.13 4.05 2.96
N PHE A 45 -8.28 4.18 2.31
CA PHE A 45 -9.52 4.57 2.95
C PHE A 45 -10.47 3.39 3.07
N VAL A 46 -10.95 3.14 4.28
CA VAL A 46 -11.87 2.04 4.61
C VAL A 46 -13.15 2.60 5.22
N ASP A 47 -14.17 1.74 5.38
CA ASP A 47 -15.41 2.15 6.04
C ASP A 47 -15.18 2.61 7.48
N GLY A 48 -15.67 3.79 7.86
CA GLY A 48 -15.58 4.27 9.24
C GLY A 48 -16.28 3.39 10.28
N ASN A 49 -17.16 2.48 9.87
CA ASN A 49 -17.77 1.47 10.75
C ASN A 49 -16.93 0.20 10.90
N MET A 50 -15.88 0.03 10.11
CA MET A 50 -14.96 -1.11 10.21
C MET A 50 -14.21 -1.05 11.55
N SER A 51 -14.06 -2.19 12.21
CA SER A 51 -13.30 -2.23 13.46
C SER A 51 -11.82 -1.93 13.18
N THR A 52 -11.12 -1.35 14.16
CA THR A 52 -9.67 -1.10 14.04
C THR A 52 -8.92 -2.38 13.71
N PHE A 53 -9.30 -3.51 14.32
CA PHE A 53 -8.71 -4.82 14.04
C PHE A 53 -8.92 -5.28 12.59
N GLU A 54 -10.12 -5.16 12.03
CA GLU A 54 -10.39 -5.52 10.63
C GLU A 54 -9.60 -4.64 9.67
N SER A 55 -9.57 -3.33 9.95
CA SER A 55 -8.84 -2.36 9.12
C SER A 55 -7.32 -2.61 9.11
N HIS A 56 -6.76 -2.99 10.28
CA HIS A 56 -5.36 -3.38 10.39
C HIS A 56 -5.10 -4.74 9.73
N ASN A 57 -5.99 -5.74 9.86
CA ASN A 57 -5.84 -7.02 9.17
C ASN A 57 -5.83 -6.88 7.64
N LEU A 58 -6.66 -5.96 7.11
CA LEU A 58 -6.68 -5.61 5.70
C LEU A 58 -5.36 -4.98 5.26
N ALA A 59 -4.87 -4.00 6.04
CA ALA A 59 -3.59 -3.36 5.80
C ALA A 59 -2.43 -4.36 5.85
N ASP A 60 -2.36 -5.21 6.87
CA ASP A 60 -1.33 -6.25 7.01
C ASP A 60 -1.33 -7.24 5.83
N SER A 61 -2.51 -7.56 5.29
CA SER A 61 -2.64 -8.44 4.12
C SER A 61 -2.10 -7.77 2.87
N LEU A 62 -2.48 -6.50 2.66
CA LEU A 62 -1.97 -5.69 1.55
C LEU A 62 -0.46 -5.44 1.69
N GLU A 63 0.06 -5.27 2.91
CA GLU A 63 1.49 -5.11 3.19
C GLU A 63 2.26 -6.32 2.70
N LYS A 64 1.82 -7.51 3.11
CA LYS A 64 2.43 -8.79 2.72
C LYS A 64 2.42 -8.98 1.21
N ASP A 65 1.31 -8.67 0.55
CA ASP A 65 1.19 -8.74 -0.91
C ASP A 65 2.20 -7.82 -1.60
N ILE A 66 2.35 -6.58 -1.11
CA ILE A 66 3.33 -5.64 -1.65
C ILE A 66 4.76 -6.09 -1.36
N MET A 67 5.02 -6.70 -0.19
CA MET A 67 6.32 -7.25 0.18
C MET A 67 6.74 -8.44 -0.70
N THR A 68 5.81 -9.11 -1.40
CA THR A 68 6.17 -10.19 -2.35
C THR A 68 6.92 -9.68 -3.58
N LEU A 69 6.92 -8.37 -3.84
CA LEU A 69 7.65 -7.75 -4.94
C LEU A 69 9.15 -7.67 -4.61
N ASP A 70 10.00 -8.26 -5.46
CA ASP A 70 11.47 -8.28 -5.25
C ASP A 70 12.11 -6.89 -5.06
N ASN A 71 11.53 -5.88 -5.70
CA ASN A 71 12.02 -4.49 -5.67
C ASN A 71 11.55 -3.71 -4.44
N VAL A 72 10.75 -4.32 -3.57
CA VAL A 72 10.22 -3.70 -2.35
C VAL A 72 11.03 -4.21 -1.14
N ALA A 73 11.48 -3.26 -0.32
CA ALA A 73 12.11 -3.55 0.97
C ALA A 73 11.08 -3.63 2.08
N ASP A 74 10.14 -2.70 2.07
CA ASP A 74 9.15 -2.52 3.12
C ASP A 74 7.92 -1.80 2.57
N ALA A 75 6.77 -1.98 3.22
CA ALA A 75 5.52 -1.35 2.84
C ALA A 75 4.83 -0.78 4.09
N ILE A 76 4.53 0.52 4.08
CA ILE A 76 3.89 1.21 5.19
C ILE A 76 2.51 1.66 4.72
N ILE A 77 1.49 1.09 5.33
CA ILE A 77 0.09 1.34 4.96
C ILE A 77 -0.58 2.12 6.08
N HIS A 78 -0.99 3.34 5.76
CA HIS A 78 -1.83 4.15 6.65
C HIS A 78 -3.29 3.89 6.34
N VAL A 79 -4.09 3.60 7.36
CA VAL A 79 -5.52 3.36 7.22
C VAL A 79 -6.30 4.55 7.75
N ASN A 80 -7.12 5.15 6.89
CA ASN A 80 -8.02 6.23 7.25
C ASN A 80 -9.48 5.79 7.10
N PRO A 81 -10.37 6.11 8.05
CA PRO A 81 -11.80 5.96 7.84
C PRO A 81 -12.33 7.05 6.89
N ILE A 82 -13.30 6.68 6.03
CA ILE A 82 -14.09 7.62 5.20
C ILE A 82 -15.59 7.45 5.42
#